data_AF-A0A7V7CS15-F1
#
_entry.id   AF-A0A7V7CS15-F1
#
_cell.length_a   1.000
_cell.length_b   1.000
_cell.length_c   1.000
_cell.angle_alpha   90.00
_cell.angle_beta   90.00
_cell.angle_gamma   90.00
#
_symmetry.space_group_name_H-M   'P 1'
#
loop_
_entity.id
_entity.type
_entity.pdbx_description
1 polymer ?
#
loop_
_entity_poly.entity_id
_entity_poly.type
_entity_poly.pdbx_seq_one_letter_code
_entity_poly.pdbx_strand_id
1 'polypeptide(L)'
;MKKNPETETACLPLIEAEISRCLRLEDTGNFDIFFHLADDPASGEYSLRLPAEFKETALVIEMLLLLKPDRKVRANFLQMDCQQHGFFVPDLQSGPANQIPLIVLEPHWLINVTTLTNFDFCQRNYFLERYLLKRPNQPMMRGTFVHEVFDHIIQSTDDLPGLRRECAASLMDHALDLAFLGVSPSTLYDDAKHHLNGLFKGLKYQGVLDMNRIEEIYPERYIINPHIGLKGRIDLILKHKDGRKQAVELKTSKPWGKDAQPGHTLQ
;
A
#
# COMPACT_ATOMS: atom_id res chain seq x y z
N MET A 1 12.59 14.81 50.00
CA MET A 1 12.10 15.83 49.04
C MET A 1 11.29 15.13 47.96
N LYS A 2 10.05 15.61 47.82
CA LYS A 2 9.09 15.54 46.70
C LYS A 2 9.27 14.47 45.60
N LYS A 3 8.17 13.72 45.41
CA LYS A 3 7.77 13.02 44.17
C LYS A 3 8.05 13.90 42.95
N ASN A 4 8.63 13.32 41.89
CA ASN A 4 8.47 13.79 40.52
C ASN A 4 7.44 12.88 39.84
N PRO A 5 6.21 13.35 39.60
CA PRO A 5 5.23 12.68 38.76
C PRO A 5 5.26 13.32 37.38
N GLU A 6 6.27 13.00 36.57
CA GLU A 6 6.28 13.34 35.15
C GLU A 6 6.77 12.11 34.38
N THR A 7 5.90 11.11 34.32
CA THR A 7 5.88 10.13 33.24
C THR A 7 4.52 10.28 32.57
N GLU A 8 4.29 11.43 31.96
CA GLU A 8 3.22 11.56 30.97
C GLU A 8 3.66 10.79 29.72
N THR A 9 3.10 9.60 29.61
CA THR A 9 3.14 8.70 28.47
C THR A 9 2.90 9.46 27.17
N ALA A 10 3.96 9.71 26.42
CA ALA A 10 3.90 10.16 25.04
C ALA A 10 3.33 9.03 24.17
N CYS A 11 2.00 8.87 24.19
CA CYS A 11 1.34 7.83 23.42
C CYS A 11 1.06 8.38 22.01
N LEU A 12 2.01 8.15 21.11
CA LEU A 12 1.79 8.27 19.68
C LEU A 12 2.47 7.07 18.99
N PRO A 13 1.83 6.34 18.05
CA PRO A 13 0.50 6.61 17.53
C PRO A 13 -0.23 5.32 17.10
N LEU A 14 -0.23 4.26 17.90
CA LEU A 14 -0.95 3.02 17.56
C LEU A 14 -1.61 2.45 18.80
N ILE A 15 -2.92 2.29 18.74
CA ILE A 15 -3.73 1.63 19.77
C ILE A 15 -4.44 0.47 19.09
N GLU A 16 -4.14 -0.75 19.53
CA GLU A 16 -4.84 -1.95 19.07
C GLU A 16 -6.01 -2.23 20.02
N ALA A 17 -7.20 -2.41 19.45
CA ALA A 17 -8.44 -2.46 20.21
C ALA A 17 -9.45 -3.44 19.62
N GLU A 18 -10.37 -3.89 20.48
CA GLU A 18 -11.57 -4.62 20.10
C GLU A 18 -12.79 -3.73 20.36
N ILE A 19 -13.47 -3.32 19.29
CA ILE A 19 -14.67 -2.48 19.37
C ILE A 19 -15.85 -3.34 19.84
N SER A 20 -16.48 -2.91 20.93
CA SER A 20 -17.63 -3.56 21.55
C SER A 20 -18.95 -2.94 21.08
N ARG A 21 -19.02 -1.62 20.94
CA ARG A 21 -20.25 -0.87 20.62
C ARG A 21 -19.98 0.36 19.77
N CYS A 22 -20.96 0.77 18.99
CA CYS A 22 -20.96 2.03 18.25
C CYS A 22 -22.36 2.64 18.40
N LEU A 23 -22.45 3.86 18.95
CA LEU A 23 -23.72 4.54 19.21
C LEU A 23 -23.79 5.84 18.44
N ARG A 24 -24.86 6.02 17.67
CA ARG A 24 -25.19 7.30 17.03
C ARG A 24 -25.77 8.28 18.05
N LEU A 25 -25.26 9.51 18.05
CA LEU A 25 -25.79 10.60 18.86
C LEU A 25 -26.88 11.36 18.08
N GLU A 26 -28.11 11.34 18.60
CA GLU A 26 -29.33 11.77 17.90
C GLU A 26 -29.29 13.24 17.41
N ASP A 27 -28.57 14.13 18.11
CA ASP A 27 -28.61 15.57 17.86
C ASP A 27 -27.46 16.14 17.02
N THR A 28 -26.38 15.38 16.83
CA THR A 28 -25.14 15.91 16.21
C THR A 28 -24.68 15.14 14.99
N GLY A 29 -25.24 13.97 14.73
CA GLY A 29 -24.75 13.06 13.68
C GLY A 29 -23.36 12.48 13.97
N ASN A 30 -22.81 12.74 15.16
CA ASN A 30 -21.57 12.14 15.65
C ASN A 30 -21.83 10.73 16.19
N PHE A 31 -20.76 9.98 16.36
CA PHE A 31 -20.81 8.61 16.88
C PHE A 31 -19.83 8.47 18.04
N ASP A 32 -20.24 7.75 19.08
CA ASP A 32 -19.35 7.30 20.14
C ASP A 32 -19.08 5.80 19.93
N ILE A 33 -17.81 5.46 19.77
CA ILE A 33 -17.36 4.06 19.74
C ILE A 33 -16.82 3.65 21.09
N PHE A 34 -17.14 2.43 21.49
CA PHE A 34 -16.68 1.83 22.73
C PHE A 34 -15.81 0.63 22.42
N PHE A 35 -14.70 0.49 23.12
CA PHE A 35 -13.72 -0.55 22.83
C PHE A 35 -12.91 -0.96 24.06
N HIS A 36 -12.31 -2.14 23.98
CA HIS A 36 -11.33 -2.63 24.93
C HIS A 36 -9.95 -2.64 24.28
N LEU A 37 -8.91 -2.34 25.05
CA LEU A 37 -7.54 -2.47 24.56
C LEU A 37 -7.20 -3.94 24.35
N ALA A 38 -6.60 -4.28 23.22
CA ALA A 38 -6.30 -5.67 22.87
C ALA A 38 -5.31 -6.31 23.86
N ASP A 39 -4.34 -5.52 24.33
CA ASP A 39 -3.27 -5.98 25.23
C ASP A 39 -3.64 -5.91 26.72
N ASP A 40 -4.73 -5.24 27.07
CA ASP A 40 -5.22 -5.16 28.45
C ASP A 40 -6.76 -5.18 28.51
N PRO A 41 -7.40 -6.36 28.38
CA PRO A 41 -8.85 -6.47 28.48
C PRO A 41 -9.40 -6.15 29.87
N ALA A 42 -8.55 -6.11 30.91
CA ALA A 42 -8.95 -5.84 32.28
C ALA A 42 -9.04 -4.32 32.58
N SER A 43 -8.47 -3.49 31.71
CA SER A 43 -8.47 -2.02 31.80
C SER A 43 -9.86 -1.37 31.72
N GLY A 44 -10.90 -2.15 31.44
CA GLY A 44 -12.27 -1.67 31.30
C GLY A 44 -12.60 -1.30 29.85
N GLU A 45 -13.75 -0.64 29.67
CA GLU A 45 -14.21 -0.17 28.36
C GLU A 45 -13.85 1.32 28.22
N TYR A 46 -13.26 1.67 27.09
CA TYR A 46 -12.95 3.04 26.69
C TYR A 46 -13.97 3.54 25.69
N SER A 47 -14.11 4.86 25.58
CA SER A 47 -14.93 5.52 24.57
C SER A 47 -14.10 6.51 23.75
N LEU A 48 -14.34 6.56 22.45
CA LEU A 48 -13.80 7.58 21.53
C LEU A 48 -14.96 8.21 20.76
N ARG A 49 -15.04 9.54 20.82
CA ARG A 49 -15.98 10.31 20.01
C ARG A 49 -15.41 10.51 18.61
N LEU A 50 -16.14 10.06 17.61
CA LEU A 50 -15.78 10.21 16.21
C LEU A 50 -16.31 11.54 15.67
N PRO A 51 -15.43 12.39 15.10
CA PRO A 51 -15.87 13.56 14.34
C PRO A 51 -16.74 13.14 13.15
N ALA A 52 -17.57 14.07 12.65
CA ALA A 52 -18.45 13.85 11.52
C ALA A 52 -17.73 13.34 10.25
N GLU A 53 -16.44 13.65 10.11
CA GLU A 53 -15.57 13.19 9.01
C GLU A 53 -15.39 11.67 8.98
N PHE A 54 -15.52 11.01 10.14
CA PHE A 54 -15.44 9.55 10.30
C PHE A 54 -16.83 8.88 10.24
N LYS A 55 -17.88 9.59 9.81
CA LYS A 55 -19.26 9.07 9.76
C LYS A 55 -19.37 7.75 8.99
N GLU A 56 -18.75 7.64 7.83
CA GLU A 56 -18.80 6.39 7.03
C GLU A 56 -18.14 5.22 7.77
N THR A 57 -17.00 5.47 8.41
CA THR A 57 -16.33 4.48 9.27
C THR A 57 -17.24 4.03 10.41
N ALA A 58 -17.90 4.98 11.08
CA ALA A 58 -18.81 4.68 12.18
C ALA A 58 -20.03 3.85 11.76
N LEU A 59 -20.62 4.17 10.59
CA LEU A 59 -21.72 3.41 9.99
C LEU A 59 -21.32 1.97 9.66
N VAL A 60 -20.10 1.78 9.13
CA VAL A 60 -19.57 0.43 8.85
C VAL A 60 -19.40 -0.36 10.15
N ILE A 61 -18.84 0.25 11.20
CA ILE A 61 -18.69 -0.39 12.52
C ILE A 61 -20.05 -0.79 13.09
N GLU A 62 -21.02 0.13 13.11
CA GLU A 62 -22.38 -0.12 13.58
C GLU A 62 -23.02 -1.28 12.82
N MET A 63 -22.95 -1.27 11.49
CA MET A 63 -23.48 -2.34 10.65
C MET A 63 -22.80 -3.70 10.93
N LEU A 64 -21.48 -3.73 11.11
CA LEU A 64 -20.74 -4.96 11.42
C LEU A 64 -21.18 -5.57 12.74
N LEU A 65 -21.32 -4.73 13.78
CA LEU A 65 -21.76 -5.17 15.11
C LEU A 65 -23.23 -5.62 15.10
N LEU A 66 -24.10 -4.96 14.32
CA LEU A 66 -25.51 -5.36 14.18
C LEU A 66 -25.66 -6.70 13.45
N LEU A 67 -24.91 -6.92 12.36
CA LEU A 67 -25.00 -8.15 11.56
C LEU A 67 -24.37 -9.35 12.28
N LYS A 68 -23.40 -9.12 13.17
CA LYS A 68 -22.68 -10.15 13.92
C LYS A 68 -22.41 -9.71 15.37
N PRO A 69 -23.40 -9.78 16.27
CA PRO A 69 -23.27 -9.30 17.65
C PRO A 69 -22.16 -10.00 18.45
N ASP A 70 -21.91 -11.27 18.16
CA ASP A 70 -20.88 -12.07 18.83
C ASP A 70 -19.47 -11.84 18.25
N ARG A 71 -19.34 -11.08 17.16
CA ARG A 71 -18.06 -10.84 16.50
C ARG A 71 -17.40 -9.61 17.13
N LYS A 72 -16.17 -9.81 17.58
CA LYS A 72 -15.29 -8.70 17.96
C LYS A 72 -14.70 -8.06 16.71
N VAL A 73 -14.90 -6.75 16.53
CA VAL A 73 -14.29 -5.99 15.44
C VAL A 73 -12.94 -5.47 15.93
N ARG A 74 -11.85 -5.96 15.34
CA ARG A 74 -10.52 -5.42 15.69
C ARG A 74 -10.30 -4.11 14.97
N ALA A 75 -9.68 -3.16 15.66
CA ALA A 75 -9.33 -1.87 15.08
C ALA A 75 -7.96 -1.43 15.57
N ASN A 76 -7.21 -0.81 14.67
CA ASN A 76 -6.03 -0.03 15.01
C ASN A 76 -6.39 1.45 14.90
N PHE A 77 -6.22 2.18 16.00
CA PHE A 77 -6.32 3.63 16.00
C PHE A 77 -4.93 4.21 15.86
N LEU A 78 -4.66 4.89 14.75
CA LEU A 78 -3.38 5.52 14.49
C LEU A 78 -3.46 7.03 14.66
N GLN A 79 -2.41 7.58 15.26
CA GLN A 79 -2.23 9.03 15.45
C GLN A 79 -3.41 9.68 16.18
N MET A 80 -3.90 9.00 17.22
CA MET A 80 -4.92 9.53 18.14
C MET A 80 -4.25 10.17 19.36
N ASP A 81 -4.89 11.20 19.90
CA ASP A 81 -4.48 11.79 21.17
C ASP A 81 -5.00 10.94 22.33
N CYS A 82 -4.11 10.60 23.26
CA CYS A 82 -4.46 9.93 24.50
C CYS A 82 -4.24 10.91 25.66
N GLN A 83 -5.31 11.26 26.37
CA GLN A 83 -5.23 12.04 27.61
C GLN A 83 -5.61 11.16 28.80
N GLN A 84 -5.33 11.63 30.03
CA GLN A 84 -5.56 10.87 31.27
C GLN A 84 -6.98 10.28 31.43
N HIS A 85 -7.97 10.79 30.70
CA HIS A 85 -9.38 10.38 30.80
C HIS A 85 -10.03 9.96 29.47
N GLY A 86 -9.25 9.69 28.41
CA GLY A 86 -9.85 9.19 27.17
C GLY A 86 -8.99 9.33 25.92
N PHE A 87 -9.58 8.89 24.81
CA PHE A 87 -9.01 8.96 23.48
C PHE A 87 -9.75 10.02 22.66
N PHE A 88 -9.01 10.77 21.85
CA PHE A 88 -9.56 11.83 21.01
C PHE A 88 -8.94 11.78 19.62
N VAL A 89 -9.75 12.08 18.60
CA VAL A 89 -9.26 12.31 17.24
C VAL A 89 -8.70 13.74 17.19
N PRO A 90 -7.42 13.95 16.87
CA PRO A 90 -6.84 15.28 16.75
C PRO A 90 -7.52 16.05 15.61
N ASP A 91 -7.60 17.38 15.75
CA ASP A 91 -8.17 18.24 14.72
C ASP A 91 -7.24 18.30 13.50
N LEU A 92 -7.79 17.88 12.36
CA LEU A 92 -7.10 17.79 11.07
C LEU A 92 -6.56 19.13 10.56
N GLN A 93 -7.08 20.27 11.06
CA GLN A 93 -6.62 21.60 10.67
C GLN A 93 -5.47 22.14 11.53
N SER A 94 -5.21 21.54 12.69
CA SER A 94 -4.24 22.06 13.67
C SER A 94 -2.98 21.20 13.85
N GLY A 95 -2.94 20.00 13.27
CA GLY A 95 -1.77 19.13 13.30
C GLY A 95 -0.69 19.47 12.27
N PRO A 96 0.56 19.00 12.46
CA PRO A 96 1.56 19.01 11.37
C PRO A 96 1.01 18.19 10.19
N ALA A 97 1.27 18.62 8.95
CA ALA A 97 0.73 18.02 7.71
C ALA A 97 0.96 16.50 7.53
N ASN A 98 1.77 15.88 8.39
CA ASN A 98 2.08 14.44 8.42
C ASN A 98 1.33 13.64 9.50
N GLN A 99 0.40 14.26 10.24
CA GLN A 99 -0.42 13.57 11.23
C GLN A 99 -1.88 13.53 10.76
N ILE A 100 -2.24 12.45 10.07
CA ILE A 100 -3.61 12.14 9.66
C ILE A 100 -4.09 10.98 10.54
N PRO A 101 -5.03 11.21 11.49
CA PRO A 101 -5.61 10.14 12.28
C PRO A 101 -6.26 9.09 11.40
N LEU A 102 -5.99 7.82 11.67
CA LEU A 102 -6.56 6.69 10.93
C LEU A 102 -7.25 5.71 11.87
N ILE A 103 -8.38 5.18 11.42
CA ILE A 103 -9.07 4.06 12.07
C ILE A 103 -9.05 2.91 11.08
N VAL A 104 -8.27 1.89 11.38
CA VAL A 104 -8.05 0.74 10.50
C VAL A 104 -8.83 -0.44 11.06
N LEU A 105 -9.92 -0.79 10.40
CA LEU A 105 -10.75 -1.93 10.78
C LEU A 105 -10.16 -3.22 10.22
N GLU A 106 -10.15 -4.26 11.05
CA GLU A 106 -9.63 -5.59 10.75
C GLU A 106 -8.23 -5.55 10.13
N PRO A 107 -7.23 -4.99 10.82
CA PRO A 107 -5.86 -4.77 10.29
C PRO A 107 -5.16 -6.06 9.81
N HIS A 108 -5.60 -7.22 10.29
CA HIS A 108 -5.11 -8.52 9.85
C HIS A 108 -5.59 -8.90 8.43
N TRP A 109 -6.65 -8.26 7.92
CA TRP A 109 -7.13 -8.44 6.55
C TRP A 109 -6.28 -7.62 5.58
N LEU A 110 -5.11 -8.15 5.22
CA LEU A 110 -4.18 -7.45 4.34
C LEU A 110 -4.76 -7.23 2.93
N ILE A 111 -4.92 -5.96 2.55
CA ILE A 111 -5.36 -5.50 1.23
C ILE A 111 -4.14 -5.16 0.38
N ASN A 112 -4.13 -5.59 -0.89
CA ASN A 112 -3.05 -5.21 -1.80
C ASN A 112 -3.23 -3.74 -2.24
N VAL A 113 -2.18 -2.92 -2.18
CA VAL A 113 -2.22 -1.49 -2.59
C VAL A 113 -2.73 -1.31 -4.02
N THR A 114 -2.38 -2.21 -4.94
CA THR A 114 -2.89 -2.22 -6.33
C THR A 114 -4.39 -2.43 -6.44
N THR A 115 -5.02 -2.96 -5.38
CA THR A 115 -6.47 -3.09 -5.35
C THR A 115 -7.12 -1.73 -5.07
N LEU A 116 -6.52 -0.91 -4.20
CA LEU A 116 -7.06 0.40 -3.80
C LEU A 116 -7.28 1.32 -5.01
N THR A 117 -6.42 1.23 -6.02
CA THR A 117 -6.55 2.01 -7.27
C THR A 117 -7.83 1.69 -8.06
N ASN A 118 -8.46 0.54 -7.80
CA ASN A 118 -9.68 0.08 -8.48
C ASN A 118 -10.93 0.20 -7.59
N PHE A 119 -10.80 0.56 -6.32
CA PHE A 119 -11.93 0.67 -5.39
C PHE A 119 -12.89 1.79 -5.76
N ASP A 120 -12.37 2.88 -6.35
CA ASP A 120 -13.17 4.03 -6.78
C ASP A 120 -14.19 3.68 -7.87
N PHE A 121 -13.93 2.63 -8.65
CA PHE A 121 -14.80 2.21 -9.76
C PHE A 121 -15.87 1.21 -9.34
N CYS A 122 -15.50 0.12 -8.64
CA CYS A 122 -16.45 -0.91 -8.22
C CYS A 122 -15.94 -1.74 -7.04
N GLN A 123 -16.41 -1.41 -5.83
CA GLN A 123 -16.08 -2.12 -4.59
C GLN A 123 -16.40 -3.63 -4.64
N ARG A 124 -17.48 -4.03 -5.35
CA ARG A 124 -17.83 -5.45 -5.52
C ARG A 124 -16.77 -6.22 -6.31
N ASN A 125 -16.11 -5.55 -7.26
CA ASN A 125 -15.09 -6.18 -8.09
C ASN A 125 -13.89 -6.64 -7.26
N TYR A 126 -13.57 -5.97 -6.14
CA TYR A 126 -12.53 -6.44 -5.21
C TYR A 126 -12.77 -7.88 -4.76
N PHE A 127 -13.97 -8.17 -4.27
CA PHE A 127 -14.29 -9.50 -3.78
C PHE A 127 -14.28 -10.53 -4.92
N LEU A 128 -14.72 -10.15 -6.12
CA LEU A 128 -14.64 -11.03 -7.28
C LEU A 128 -13.19 -11.31 -7.67
N GLU A 129 -12.36 -10.29 -7.85
CA GLU A 129 -10.96 -10.44 -8.25
C GLU A 129 -10.12 -11.18 -7.21
N ARG A 130 -10.48 -11.11 -5.92
CA ARG A 130 -9.78 -11.84 -4.86
C ARG A 130 -9.96 -13.36 -4.98
N TYR A 131 -11.10 -13.83 -5.50
CA TYR A 131 -11.42 -15.26 -5.60
C TYR A 131 -11.41 -15.80 -7.04
N LEU A 132 -11.32 -14.92 -8.04
CA LEU A 132 -11.19 -15.31 -9.44
C LEU A 132 -9.72 -15.48 -9.84
N LEU A 133 -9.44 -16.57 -10.52
CA LEU A 133 -8.16 -16.76 -11.18
C LEU A 133 -8.06 -15.80 -12.36
N LYS A 134 -7.17 -14.82 -12.27
CA LYS A 134 -6.83 -13.97 -13.42
C LYS A 134 -6.10 -14.81 -14.45
N ARG A 135 -6.65 -14.87 -15.67
CA ARG A 135 -5.96 -15.51 -16.79
C ARG A 135 -4.84 -14.59 -17.27
N PRO A 136 -3.62 -15.09 -17.47
CA PRO A 136 -2.58 -14.30 -18.08
C PRO A 136 -3.05 -13.84 -19.46
N ASN A 137 -2.57 -12.68 -19.89
CA ASN A 137 -2.79 -12.16 -21.23
C ASN A 137 -1.49 -11.55 -21.74
N GLN A 138 -1.39 -11.33 -23.05
CA GLN A 138 -0.16 -10.84 -23.68
C GLN A 138 0.34 -9.50 -23.08
N PRO A 139 -0.51 -8.49 -22.80
CA PRO A 139 -0.08 -7.29 -22.09
C PRO A 139 0.55 -7.55 -20.71
N MET A 140 -0.03 -8.46 -19.91
CA MET A 140 0.53 -8.85 -18.61
C MET A 140 1.89 -9.53 -18.79
N MET A 141 2.01 -10.47 -19.73
CA MET A 141 3.28 -11.15 -20.01
C MET A 141 4.36 -10.17 -20.47
N ARG A 142 4.01 -9.18 -21.28
CA ARG A 142 4.93 -8.11 -21.66
C ARG A 142 5.40 -7.32 -20.43
N GLY A 143 4.47 -6.96 -19.54
CA GLY A 143 4.78 -6.29 -18.28
C GLY A 143 5.78 -7.08 -17.43
N THR A 144 5.47 -8.35 -17.16
CA THR A 144 6.32 -9.27 -16.41
C THR A 144 7.72 -9.36 -17.03
N PHE A 145 7.80 -9.64 -18.34
CA PHE A 145 9.08 -9.74 -19.06
C PHE A 145 9.91 -8.45 -18.95
N VAL A 146 9.27 -7.28 -19.09
CA VAL A 146 9.98 -5.99 -18.97
C VAL A 146 10.49 -5.75 -17.54
N HIS A 147 9.71 -6.09 -16.51
CA HIS A 147 10.12 -5.90 -15.12
C HIS A 147 11.30 -6.82 -14.76
N GLU A 148 11.24 -8.10 -15.11
CA GLU A 148 12.33 -9.05 -14.86
C GLU A 148 13.64 -8.62 -15.53
N VAL A 149 13.58 -8.19 -16.78
CA VAL A 149 14.77 -7.73 -17.53
C VAL A 149 15.27 -6.37 -17.03
N PHE A 150 14.39 -5.51 -16.51
CA PHE A 150 14.77 -4.19 -16.02
C PHE A 150 15.73 -4.25 -14.83
N ASP A 151 15.60 -5.24 -13.95
CA ASP A 151 16.51 -5.46 -12.83
C ASP A 151 17.96 -5.62 -13.31
N HIS A 152 18.17 -6.30 -14.44
CA HIS A 152 19.49 -6.41 -15.05
C HIS A 152 19.95 -5.07 -15.64
N ILE A 153 19.06 -4.35 -16.33
CA ILE A 153 19.39 -3.05 -16.94
C ILE A 153 19.85 -2.05 -15.86
N ILE A 154 19.21 -2.02 -14.70
CA ILE A 154 19.55 -1.04 -13.67
C ILE A 154 20.83 -1.41 -12.90
N GLN A 155 21.10 -2.71 -12.71
CA GLN A 155 22.31 -3.17 -12.04
C GLN A 155 23.55 -3.14 -12.95
N SER A 156 23.37 -3.30 -14.25
CA SER A 156 24.46 -3.47 -15.22
C SER A 156 24.13 -2.83 -16.57
N THR A 157 23.92 -1.51 -16.56
CA THR A 157 23.46 -0.73 -17.73
C THR A 157 24.29 -0.93 -19.00
N ASP A 158 25.59 -1.17 -18.89
CA ASP A 158 26.47 -1.33 -20.07
C ASP A 158 26.73 -2.80 -20.47
N ASP A 159 26.21 -3.80 -19.75
CA ASP A 159 26.37 -5.23 -20.07
C ASP A 159 25.35 -5.71 -21.10
N LEU A 160 25.53 -5.28 -22.36
CA LEU A 160 24.67 -5.73 -23.47
C LEU A 160 24.68 -7.26 -23.67
N PRO A 161 25.81 -7.98 -23.55
CA PRO A 161 25.81 -9.44 -23.59
C PRO A 161 25.00 -10.08 -22.45
N GLY A 162 25.12 -9.57 -21.22
CA GLY A 162 24.32 -9.99 -20.07
C GLY A 162 22.84 -9.78 -20.30
N LEU A 163 22.46 -8.59 -20.76
CA LEU A 163 21.07 -8.26 -21.05
C LEU A 163 20.44 -9.22 -22.07
N ARG A 164 21.19 -9.62 -23.10
CA ARG A 164 20.71 -10.60 -24.08
C ARG A 164 20.49 -11.98 -23.46
N ARG A 165 21.39 -12.41 -22.56
CA ARG A 165 21.23 -13.67 -21.84
C ARG A 165 20.00 -13.61 -20.92
N GLU A 166 19.81 -12.50 -20.21
CA GLU A 166 18.67 -12.30 -19.33
C GLU A 166 17.35 -12.33 -20.09
N CYS A 167 17.27 -11.63 -21.23
CA CYS A 167 16.10 -11.68 -22.11
C CYS A 167 15.80 -13.11 -22.57
N ALA A 168 16.83 -13.87 -22.97
CA ALA A 168 16.64 -15.24 -23.42
C ALA A 168 16.19 -16.17 -22.28
N ALA A 169 16.73 -15.98 -21.07
CA ALA A 169 16.35 -16.73 -19.88
C ALA A 169 14.88 -16.47 -19.49
N SER A 170 14.50 -15.20 -19.32
CA SER A 170 13.13 -14.82 -18.99
C SER A 170 12.11 -15.31 -20.03
N LEU A 171 12.40 -15.20 -21.33
CA LEU A 171 11.53 -15.76 -22.38
C LEU A 171 11.38 -17.28 -22.30
N MET A 172 12.43 -17.99 -21.89
CA MET A 172 12.41 -19.44 -21.72
C MET A 172 11.60 -19.84 -20.48
N ASP A 173 11.75 -19.12 -19.36
CA ASP A 173 11.01 -19.35 -18.12
C ASP A 173 9.49 -19.20 -18.35
N HIS A 174 9.10 -18.28 -19.23
CA HIS A 174 7.70 -18.03 -19.60
C HIS A 174 7.20 -18.81 -20.82
N ALA A 175 7.97 -19.79 -21.33
CA ALA A 175 7.64 -20.48 -22.59
C ALA A 175 6.27 -21.17 -22.58
N LEU A 176 5.86 -21.74 -21.43
CA LEU A 176 4.56 -22.41 -21.29
C LEU A 176 3.40 -21.41 -21.32
N ASP A 177 3.51 -20.30 -20.59
CA ASP A 177 2.47 -19.25 -20.59
C ASP A 177 2.30 -18.65 -21.98
N LEU A 178 3.41 -18.42 -22.69
CA LEU A 178 3.39 -17.96 -24.08
C LEU A 178 2.73 -18.98 -25.02
N ALA A 179 3.01 -20.27 -24.84
CA ALA A 179 2.35 -21.33 -25.60
C ALA A 179 0.83 -21.36 -25.36
N PHE A 180 0.38 -21.22 -24.10
CA PHE A 180 -1.05 -21.13 -23.78
C PHE A 180 -1.74 -19.91 -24.39
N LEU A 181 -1.00 -18.82 -24.56
CA LEU A 181 -1.49 -17.59 -25.20
C LEU A 181 -1.42 -17.62 -26.73
N GLY A 182 -0.74 -18.62 -27.33
CA GLY A 182 -0.49 -18.66 -28.77
C GLY A 182 0.45 -17.55 -29.24
N VAL A 183 1.31 -17.04 -28.36
CA VAL A 183 2.28 -15.96 -28.64
C VAL A 183 3.66 -16.57 -28.73
N SER A 184 4.44 -16.25 -29.77
CA SER A 184 5.83 -16.72 -29.84
C SER A 184 6.75 -15.85 -28.97
N PRO A 185 7.85 -16.39 -28.44
CA PRO A 185 8.84 -15.60 -27.70
C PRO A 185 9.40 -14.41 -28.49
N SER A 186 9.61 -14.58 -29.79
CA SER A 186 10.08 -13.49 -30.66
C SER A 186 9.06 -12.35 -30.75
N THR A 187 7.77 -12.69 -30.87
CA THR A 187 6.70 -11.68 -30.91
C THR A 187 6.60 -10.92 -29.59
N LEU A 188 6.71 -11.60 -28.44
CA LEU A 188 6.73 -10.92 -27.15
C LEU A 188 7.95 -9.99 -27.02
N TYR A 189 9.13 -10.47 -27.41
CA TYR A 189 10.36 -9.69 -27.39
C TYR A 189 10.25 -8.42 -28.25
N ASP A 190 9.76 -8.55 -29.48
CA ASP A 190 9.61 -7.41 -30.40
C ASP A 190 8.62 -6.36 -29.86
N ASP A 191 7.53 -6.80 -29.21
CA ASP A 191 6.58 -5.92 -28.52
C ASP A 191 7.24 -5.21 -27.32
N ALA A 192 8.00 -5.95 -26.51
CA ALA A 192 8.70 -5.44 -25.33
C ALA A 192 9.90 -4.53 -25.66
N LYS A 193 10.53 -4.71 -26.83
CA LYS A 193 11.75 -4.01 -27.25
C LYS A 193 11.64 -2.49 -27.16
N HIS A 194 10.47 -1.94 -27.47
CA HIS A 194 10.22 -0.50 -27.38
C HIS A 194 10.27 -0.01 -25.92
N HIS A 195 9.73 -0.79 -24.98
CA HIS A 195 9.78 -0.49 -23.55
C HIS A 195 11.21 -0.60 -23.01
N LEU A 196 11.93 -1.67 -23.33
CA LEU A 196 13.32 -1.86 -22.90
C LEU A 196 14.22 -0.73 -23.42
N ASN A 197 14.08 -0.34 -24.68
CA ASN A 197 14.79 0.81 -25.25
C ASN A 197 14.42 2.13 -24.57
N GLY A 198 13.14 2.30 -24.20
CA GLY A 198 12.67 3.45 -23.43
C GLY A 198 13.34 3.55 -22.07
N LEU A 199 13.38 2.44 -21.33
CA LEU A 199 14.03 2.35 -20.01
C LEU A 199 15.54 2.63 -20.13
N PHE A 200 16.22 1.98 -21.07
CA PHE A 200 17.64 2.22 -21.33
C PHE A 200 17.92 3.69 -21.65
N LYS A 201 17.11 4.31 -22.51
CA LYS A 201 17.27 5.72 -22.87
C LYS A 201 17.00 6.65 -21.69
N GLY A 202 15.96 6.36 -20.90
CA GLY A 202 15.59 7.11 -19.71
C GLY A 202 16.71 7.14 -18.68
N LEU A 203 17.31 5.98 -18.41
CA LEU A 203 18.42 5.84 -17.46
C LEU A 203 19.70 6.51 -17.98
N LYS A 204 20.10 6.24 -19.22
CA LYS A 204 21.42 6.63 -19.74
C LYS A 204 21.50 8.07 -20.25
N TYR A 205 20.45 8.57 -20.89
CA TYR A 205 20.51 9.86 -21.61
C TYR A 205 19.62 10.94 -21.01
N GLN A 206 18.54 10.56 -20.33
CA GLN A 206 17.59 11.52 -19.78
C GLN A 206 17.80 11.77 -18.28
N GLY A 207 18.64 10.96 -17.62
CA GLY A 207 18.91 11.09 -16.19
C GLY A 207 17.64 10.97 -15.34
N VAL A 208 16.67 10.14 -15.78
CA VAL A 208 15.41 9.92 -15.04
C VAL A 208 15.71 9.45 -13.61
N LEU A 209 16.79 8.69 -13.45
CA LEU A 209 17.42 8.38 -12.17
C LEU A 209 18.84 8.94 -12.17
N ASP A 210 19.16 9.77 -11.17
CA ASP A 210 20.53 10.24 -10.95
C ASP A 210 21.33 9.13 -10.27
N MET A 211 21.86 8.20 -11.08
CA MET A 211 22.60 7.04 -10.61
C MET A 211 23.83 7.42 -9.75
N ASN A 212 24.37 8.63 -9.89
CA ASN A 212 25.50 9.09 -9.09
C ASN A 212 25.12 9.41 -7.63
N ARG A 213 23.84 9.68 -7.36
CA ARG A 213 23.30 9.91 -6.01
C ARG A 213 22.83 8.64 -5.33
N ILE A 214 22.72 7.54 -6.07
CA ILE A 214 22.27 6.25 -5.54
C ILE A 214 23.45 5.54 -4.87
N GLU A 215 23.21 5.01 -3.68
CA GLU A 215 24.14 4.20 -2.90
C GLU A 215 23.80 2.71 -3.04
N GLU A 216 22.52 2.36 -2.88
CA GLU A 216 22.04 0.97 -2.93
C GLU A 216 20.73 0.87 -3.72
N ILE A 217 20.56 -0.26 -4.41
CA ILE A 217 19.40 -0.59 -5.23
C ILE A 217 18.80 -1.90 -4.71
N TYR A 218 17.51 -1.89 -4.40
CA TYR A 218 16.79 -3.07 -3.94
C TYR A 218 15.61 -3.37 -4.88
N PRO A 219 15.76 -4.33 -5.80
CA PRO A 219 14.66 -4.75 -6.67
C PRO A 219 13.62 -5.58 -5.88
N GLU A 220 12.40 -5.60 -6.41
CA GLU A 220 11.31 -6.54 -6.09
C GLU A 220 11.09 -6.74 -4.59
N ARG A 221 10.65 -5.68 -3.90
CA ARG A 221 10.46 -5.69 -2.45
C ARG A 221 9.00 -5.79 -2.05
N TYR A 222 8.65 -6.89 -1.39
CA TYR A 222 7.38 -7.02 -0.70
C TYR A 222 7.37 -6.18 0.57
N ILE A 223 6.31 -5.40 0.74
CA ILE A 223 6.04 -4.64 1.97
C ILE A 223 4.72 -5.11 2.54
N ILE A 224 4.73 -5.35 3.85
CA ILE A 224 3.53 -5.68 4.61
C ILE A 224 3.52 -4.71 5.79
N ASN A 225 2.44 -3.94 5.92
CA ASN A 225 2.19 -3.11 7.08
C ASN A 225 0.89 -3.59 7.73
N PRO A 226 0.98 -4.48 8.74
CA PRO A 226 -0.20 -5.00 9.42
C PRO A 226 -0.91 -3.90 10.22
N HIS A 227 -0.23 -2.82 10.62
CA HIS A 227 -0.87 -1.77 11.41
C HIS A 227 -1.94 -1.01 10.61
N ILE A 228 -1.74 -0.85 9.30
CA ILE A 228 -2.71 -0.23 8.38
C ILE A 228 -3.44 -1.24 7.49
N GLY A 229 -3.21 -2.54 7.69
CA GLY A 229 -3.86 -3.59 6.90
C GLY A 229 -3.50 -3.60 5.42
N LEU A 230 -2.31 -3.12 5.04
CA LEU A 230 -1.88 -3.04 3.65
C LEU A 230 -0.68 -3.95 3.36
N LYS A 231 -0.64 -4.44 2.13
CA LYS A 231 0.52 -5.12 1.56
C LYS A 231 0.72 -4.69 0.11
N GLY A 232 1.94 -4.84 -0.38
CA GLY A 232 2.27 -4.51 -1.75
C GLY A 232 3.61 -5.06 -2.15
N ARG A 233 3.95 -4.83 -3.41
CA ARG A 233 5.27 -5.08 -3.96
C ARG A 233 5.71 -3.79 -4.62
N ILE A 234 6.89 -3.32 -4.27
CA ILE A 234 7.54 -2.19 -4.92
C ILE A 234 8.54 -2.77 -5.90
N ASP A 235 8.45 -2.36 -7.17
CA ASP A 235 9.35 -2.84 -8.22
C ASP A 235 10.81 -2.50 -7.86
N LEU A 236 11.06 -1.30 -7.33
CA LEU A 236 12.40 -0.88 -6.97
C LEU A 236 12.44 0.12 -5.80
N ILE A 237 13.35 -0.11 -4.86
CA ILE A 237 13.69 0.86 -3.81
C ILE A 237 15.14 1.34 -4.02
N LEU A 238 15.29 2.65 -4.13
CA LEU A 238 16.58 3.33 -4.26
C LEU A 238 16.95 3.99 -2.93
N LYS A 239 18.12 3.67 -2.39
CA LYS A 239 18.72 4.39 -1.27
C LYS A 239 19.73 5.38 -1.81
N HIS A 240 19.53 6.66 -1.53
CA HIS A 240 20.41 7.74 -1.92
C HIS A 240 21.54 7.91 -0.90
N LYS A 241 22.67 8.47 -1.34
CA LYS A 241 23.86 8.75 -0.50
C LYS A 241 23.58 9.72 0.64
N ASP A 242 22.51 10.52 0.54
CA ASP A 242 22.03 11.41 1.60
C ASP A 242 21.10 10.70 2.61
N GLY A 243 20.91 9.38 2.47
CA GLY A 243 20.07 8.55 3.33
C GLY A 243 18.59 8.50 2.92
N ARG A 244 18.15 9.30 1.95
CA ARG A 244 16.76 9.24 1.45
C ARG A 244 16.48 7.92 0.76
N LYS A 245 15.26 7.42 0.92
CA LYS A 245 14.75 6.27 0.16
C LYS A 245 13.70 6.75 -0.84
N GLN A 246 13.72 6.18 -2.04
CA GLN A 246 12.77 6.47 -3.10
C GLN A 246 12.22 5.16 -3.65
N ALA A 247 10.90 5.02 -3.66
CA ALA A 247 10.22 3.95 -4.38
C ALA A 247 10.09 4.32 -5.86
N VAL A 248 10.26 3.34 -6.74
CA VAL A 248 10.05 3.47 -8.18
C VAL A 248 9.13 2.34 -8.61
N GLU A 249 8.06 2.72 -9.31
CA GLU A 249 7.08 1.82 -9.93
C GLU A 249 7.24 1.88 -11.45
N LEU A 250 7.27 0.73 -12.09
CA LEU A 250 7.42 0.58 -13.54
C LEU A 250 6.07 0.32 -14.18
N LYS A 251 5.84 0.92 -15.35
CA LYS A 251 4.61 0.71 -16.14
C LYS A 251 4.94 0.51 -17.61
N THR A 252 4.31 -0.50 -18.22
CA THR A 252 4.39 -0.79 -19.67
C THR A 252 3.15 -0.34 -20.45
N SER A 253 2.23 0.39 -19.81
CA SER A 253 1.05 0.95 -20.46
C SER A 253 1.38 2.24 -21.23
N LYS A 254 0.44 2.72 -22.05
CA LYS A 254 0.59 4.02 -22.74
C LYS A 254 0.75 5.15 -21.72
N PRO A 255 1.72 6.08 -21.90
CA PRO A 255 1.89 7.20 -20.99
C PRO A 255 0.73 8.20 -21.12
N TRP A 256 0.33 8.81 -20.00
CA TRP A 256 -0.68 9.88 -19.94
C TRP A 256 0.01 11.24 -19.88
N GLY A 257 0.74 11.58 -20.94
CA GLY A 257 1.56 12.79 -20.96
C GLY A 257 2.77 12.67 -20.02
N LYS A 258 3.12 13.77 -19.33
CA LYS A 258 4.24 13.81 -18.38
C LYS A 258 3.88 13.30 -16.99
N ASP A 259 2.59 13.22 -16.68
CA ASP A 259 2.10 12.88 -15.36
C ASP A 259 1.69 11.41 -15.29
N ALA A 260 1.86 10.82 -14.12
CA ALA A 260 1.31 9.51 -13.83
C ALA A 260 -0.22 9.62 -13.77
N GLN A 261 -0.93 8.55 -14.18
CA GLN A 261 -2.36 8.48 -13.91
C GLN A 261 -2.60 8.55 -12.39
N PRO A 262 -3.68 9.19 -11.91
CA PRO A 262 -3.93 9.34 -10.48
C PRO A 262 -3.81 8.04 -9.67
N GLY A 263 -4.32 6.93 -10.20
CA GLY A 263 -4.19 5.62 -9.57
C GLY A 263 -2.75 5.09 -9.50
N HIS A 264 -1.91 5.43 -10.48
CA HIS A 264 -0.48 5.08 -10.44
C HIS A 264 0.30 5.94 -9.43
N THR A 265 -0.13 7.18 -9.17
CA THR A 265 0.49 8.04 -8.15
C THR A 265 0.14 7.60 -6.73
N LEU A 266 -1.05 7.01 -6.54
CA LEU A 266 -1.50 6.47 -5.26
C LEU A 266 -0.76 5.17 -4.88
N GLN A 267 -0.35 4.39 -5.88
CA GLN A 267 0.40 3.15 -5.72
C GLN A 267 1.87 3.41 -5.38
#